data_AF-A0A950SN43-F1
#
_entry.id   AF-A0A950SN43-F1
#
_cell.length_a   1.000
_cell.length_b   1.000
_cell.length_c   1.000
_cell.angle_alpha   90.00
_cell.angle_beta   90.00
_cell.angle_gamma   90.00
#
_symmetry.space_group_name_H-M   'P 1'
#
loop_
_entity.id
_entity.type
_entity.pdbx_description
1 polymer ?
#
loop_
_entity_poly.entity_id
_entity_poly.type
_entity_poly.pdbx_seq_one_letter_code
_entity_poly.pdbx_strand_id
1 'polypeptide(L)'
;MAHQHDHSHEGDAPAHLHNCGGLFGCGDEKGTGVLREDIKDGAFDRRAADRLLHMDEVEQERLDGFLSARGRARRQLLRASTFMSALAAVGPRFAKLAHAAGAGEPAPNVPGGGGPAHVVDSNKETVRLGVFDATLPPILTIDSGDSISFPNTWSHFLNEMQPGVPVSRLAELRTSNPGRGPHSIIGPIAVRGAQPGDVLEIRYKRLHPTNWGAVFNNPASVGTGLLPQDFAQGQVKYVDLDLSAMQGKFAPDINIPLTPFQGTLGVAPPEGFFPPLSQGVTSSVPPGPHGGNLDLRELAEGSTLYLPVWQPGALIYTG
;
A
#
# COMPACT_ATOMS: atom_id res chain seq x y z
N MET A 1 59.39 29.09 -33.24
CA MET A 1 59.48 27.63 -33.48
C MET A 1 59.36 26.93 -32.14
N ALA A 2 58.76 25.74 -32.15
CA ALA A 2 58.21 24.96 -31.05
C ALA A 2 58.98 24.94 -29.71
N HIS A 3 58.22 24.78 -28.61
CA HIS A 3 58.64 23.95 -27.48
C HIS A 3 57.47 23.15 -26.93
N GLN A 4 57.82 21.95 -26.47
CA GLN A 4 57.03 20.77 -26.15
C GLN A 4 57.19 20.45 -24.65
N HIS A 5 56.13 19.87 -24.04
CA HIS A 5 56.07 19.11 -22.76
C HIS A 5 56.44 19.91 -21.48
N ASP A 6 55.83 19.71 -20.30
CA ASP A 6 55.55 18.46 -19.58
C ASP A 6 54.60 18.68 -18.36
N HIS A 7 54.14 17.55 -17.79
CA HIS A 7 53.19 17.27 -16.70
C HIS A 7 53.15 18.13 -15.42
N SER A 8 51.96 18.19 -14.80
CA SER A 8 51.79 18.33 -13.33
C SER A 8 50.59 17.54 -12.80
N HIS A 9 50.87 16.62 -11.87
CA HIS A 9 49.96 15.87 -11.01
C HIS A 9 49.22 16.75 -9.99
N GLU A 10 47.96 16.44 -9.72
CA GLU A 10 47.20 16.62 -8.46
C GLU A 10 45.96 15.71 -8.62
N GLY A 11 45.60 14.74 -7.78
CA GLY A 11 45.85 14.49 -6.37
C GLY A 11 44.52 13.98 -5.80
N ASP A 12 44.31 12.66 -5.80
CA ASP A 12 43.11 12.01 -5.23
C ASP A 12 42.98 12.36 -3.74
N ALA A 13 41.81 12.90 -3.35
CA ALA A 13 41.41 13.11 -1.96
C ALA A 13 40.22 12.18 -1.62
N PRO A 14 40.16 11.66 -0.38
CA PRO A 14 39.49 10.39 -0.07
C PRO A 14 37.97 10.51 -0.05
N ALA A 15 37.31 9.49 -0.62
CA ALA A 15 35.89 9.27 -0.50
C ALA A 15 35.46 9.24 0.98
N HIS A 16 34.58 10.16 1.36
CA HIS A 16 33.85 10.09 2.62
C HIS A 16 32.98 8.83 2.60
N LEU A 17 33.47 7.75 3.21
CA LEU A 17 32.68 6.55 3.52
C LEU A 17 31.62 6.92 4.55
N HIS A 18 30.45 7.34 4.08
CA HIS A 18 29.25 7.37 4.89
C HIS A 18 28.82 5.93 5.20
N ASN A 19 28.79 5.58 6.49
CA ASN A 19 28.36 4.26 6.96
C ASN A 19 26.82 4.18 6.90
N CYS A 20 26.29 3.60 5.83
CA CYS A 20 24.86 3.54 5.51
C CYS A 20 24.32 2.11 5.65
N GLY A 21 23.79 1.77 6.83
CA GLY A 21 23.42 0.39 7.21
C GLY A 21 21.93 0.05 7.13
N GLY A 22 21.28 0.22 5.97
CA GLY A 22 19.86 -0.14 5.78
C GLY A 22 19.51 -0.61 4.37
N LEU A 23 18.39 -1.33 4.22
CA LEU A 23 17.88 -1.93 2.96
C LEU A 23 17.71 -0.92 1.80
N PHE A 24 17.59 0.36 2.12
CA PHE A 24 17.30 1.44 1.17
C PHE A 24 18.52 2.29 0.77
N GLY A 25 19.73 1.93 1.21
CA GLY A 25 20.94 2.71 0.93
C GLY A 25 20.90 4.14 1.47
N CYS A 26 22.00 4.88 1.34
CA CYS A 26 21.95 6.33 1.46
C CYS A 26 21.56 6.86 0.08
N GLY A 27 20.33 7.34 -0.05
CA GLY A 27 19.99 8.17 -1.20
C GLY A 27 20.89 9.40 -1.24
N ASP A 28 21.14 9.93 -2.44
CA ASP A 28 21.64 11.29 -2.58
C ASP A 28 20.71 12.25 -1.83
N GLU A 29 21.19 13.45 -1.45
CA GLU A 29 20.60 14.42 -0.51
C GLU A 29 19.14 14.88 -0.76
N LYS A 30 18.38 14.20 -1.61
CA LYS A 30 16.98 14.42 -1.93
C LYS A 30 16.07 13.21 -1.76
N GLY A 31 16.44 12.23 -0.92
CA GLY A 31 15.47 11.32 -0.29
C GLY A 31 14.54 10.54 -1.24
N THR A 32 14.97 10.29 -2.46
CA THR A 32 14.33 9.31 -3.35
C THR A 32 15.02 7.98 -3.11
N GLY A 33 14.34 7.05 -2.43
CA GLY A 33 14.85 5.72 -2.19
C GLY A 33 15.06 4.99 -3.51
N VAL A 34 16.32 4.87 -3.93
CA VAL A 34 16.72 3.99 -5.03
C VAL A 34 17.03 2.63 -4.42
N LEU A 35 16.29 1.60 -4.85
CA LEU A 35 16.57 0.20 -4.51
C LEU A 35 18.01 -0.14 -4.87
N ARG A 36 18.75 -0.81 -3.98
CA ARG A 36 20.11 -1.22 -4.30
C ARG A 36 20.10 -2.19 -5.49
N GLU A 37 21.00 -1.95 -6.44
CA GLU A 37 21.22 -2.78 -7.64
C GLU A 37 21.43 -4.26 -7.30
N ASP A 38 22.08 -4.58 -6.18
CA ASP A 38 22.38 -5.96 -5.79
C ASP A 38 21.18 -6.75 -5.24
N ILE A 39 20.10 -6.07 -4.83
CA ILE A 39 18.82 -6.69 -4.43
C ILE A 39 17.96 -6.98 -5.66
N LYS A 40 18.10 -6.17 -6.72
CA LYS A 40 17.36 -6.28 -7.99
C LYS A 40 17.64 -7.61 -8.69
N ASP A 41 18.90 -8.05 -8.70
CA ASP A 41 19.35 -9.25 -9.41
C ASP A 41 19.01 -10.57 -8.68
N GLY A 42 18.67 -10.49 -7.39
CA GLY A 42 18.29 -11.66 -6.57
C GLY A 42 16.78 -11.85 -6.37
N ALA A 43 15.97 -10.79 -6.51
CA ALA A 43 14.56 -10.79 -6.11
C ALA A 43 13.54 -10.78 -7.26
N PHE A 44 13.95 -10.42 -8.49
CA PHE A 44 13.04 -10.26 -9.63
C PHE A 44 13.52 -11.06 -10.84
N ASP A 45 12.58 -11.63 -11.61
CA ASP A 45 12.94 -12.23 -12.89
C ASP A 45 13.40 -11.15 -13.89
N ARG A 46 14.11 -11.57 -14.94
CA ARG A 46 14.67 -10.69 -15.98
C ARG A 46 13.61 -9.78 -16.61
N ARG A 47 12.34 -10.20 -16.64
CA ARG A 47 11.22 -9.48 -17.26
C ARG A 47 10.66 -8.38 -16.36
N ALA A 48 10.64 -8.62 -15.04
CA ALA A 48 10.27 -7.62 -14.04
C ALA A 48 11.34 -6.54 -13.89
N ALA A 49 12.63 -6.91 -13.95
CA ALA A 49 13.74 -5.96 -13.96
C ALA A 49 13.74 -5.06 -15.22
N ASP A 50 13.44 -5.62 -16.39
CA ASP A 50 13.36 -4.90 -17.67
C ASP A 50 12.23 -3.84 -17.68
N ARG A 51 11.07 -4.17 -17.11
CA ARG A 51 9.95 -3.22 -16.95
C ARG A 51 10.26 -2.06 -16.02
N LEU A 52 11.08 -2.28 -14.99
CA LEU A 52 11.53 -1.23 -14.09
C LEU A 52 12.58 -0.31 -14.75
N LEU A 53 13.37 -0.86 -15.67
CA LEU A 53 14.41 -0.12 -16.40
C LEU A 53 13.87 0.68 -17.59
N HIS A 54 12.66 0.40 -18.08
CA HIS A 54 12.08 1.04 -19.26
C HIS A 54 10.84 1.87 -18.94
N MET A 55 10.83 2.53 -17.76
CA MET A 55 9.87 3.59 -17.40
C MET A 55 10.05 4.89 -18.23
N ASP A 56 10.48 4.78 -19.49
CA ASP A 56 10.85 5.90 -20.36
C ASP A 56 9.63 6.64 -20.98
N GLU A 57 8.45 6.53 -20.37
CA GLU A 57 7.25 7.31 -20.75
C GLU A 57 6.69 8.15 -19.60
N VAL A 58 7.46 8.40 -18.53
CA VAL A 58 7.07 9.43 -17.55
C VAL A 58 7.56 10.79 -18.04
N GLU A 59 6.65 11.61 -18.58
CA GLU A 59 6.89 13.04 -18.85
C GLU A 59 7.34 13.74 -17.56
N GLN A 60 8.66 13.90 -17.37
CA GLN A 60 9.24 14.50 -16.17
C GLN A 60 8.72 15.92 -15.93
N GLU A 61 8.43 16.71 -16.97
CA GLU A 61 7.82 18.04 -16.84
C GLU A 61 6.44 18.01 -16.18
N ARG A 62 5.66 16.96 -16.43
CA ARG A 62 4.31 16.78 -15.86
C ARG A 62 4.40 16.38 -14.39
N LEU A 63 5.38 15.54 -14.05
CA LEU A 63 5.68 15.15 -12.68
C LEU A 63 6.22 16.32 -11.86
N ASP A 64 7.10 17.14 -12.44
CA ASP A 64 7.63 18.35 -11.80
C ASP A 64 6.56 19.45 -11.64
N GLY A 65 5.63 19.57 -12.60
CA GLY A 65 4.43 20.39 -12.46
C GLY A 65 3.56 19.96 -11.28
N PHE A 66 3.38 18.64 -11.11
CA PHE A 66 2.61 18.06 -10.01
C PHE A 66 3.30 18.26 -8.64
N LEU A 67 4.63 18.11 -8.58
CA LEU A 67 5.43 18.29 -7.36
C LEU A 67 5.58 19.77 -6.97
N SER A 68 5.72 20.68 -7.95
CA SER A 68 5.86 22.12 -7.72
C SER A 68 4.55 22.81 -7.31
N ALA A 69 3.39 22.32 -7.78
CA ALA A 69 2.08 22.75 -7.29
C ALA A 69 1.91 22.44 -5.79
N ARG A 70 2.42 21.29 -5.34
CA ARG A 70 2.39 20.85 -3.93
C ARG A 70 3.45 21.56 -3.07
N GLY A 71 4.60 21.92 -3.64
CA GLY A 71 5.67 22.66 -2.97
C GLY A 71 5.31 24.11 -2.60
N ARG A 72 4.32 24.72 -3.28
CA ARG A 72 3.86 26.10 -2.99
C ARG A 72 3.00 26.21 -1.73
N ALA A 73 2.24 25.16 -1.38
CA ALA A 73 1.44 25.14 -0.15
C ALA A 73 2.30 24.99 1.13
N ARG A 74 3.53 24.46 1.01
CA ARG A 74 4.43 24.20 2.16
C ARG A 74 5.24 25.43 2.61
N ARG A 75 5.35 26.49 1.79
CA ARG A 75 6.13 27.69 2.13
C ARG A 75 5.45 28.63 3.13
N GLN A 76 4.22 28.37 3.55
CA GLN A 76 3.52 29.19 4.56
C GLN A 76 3.60 28.66 6.00
N LEU A 77 4.32 27.56 6.28
CA LEU A 77 4.33 26.92 7.61
C LEU A 77 5.73 26.71 8.23
N LEU A 78 6.71 27.54 7.87
CA LEU A 78 8.03 27.58 8.53
C LEU A 78 8.34 28.98 9.05
N ARG A 79 7.59 29.39 10.09
CA ARG A 79 8.01 30.38 11.08
C ARG A 79 7.53 29.91 12.46
N ALA A 80 8.20 28.89 12.99
CA ALA A 80 8.23 28.61 14.43
C ALA A 80 9.48 27.75 14.69
N SER A 81 10.52 28.42 15.12
CA SER A 81 11.82 27.90 15.52
C SER A 81 11.76 27.18 16.88
N THR A 82 12.80 26.39 17.15
CA THR A 82 13.25 25.80 18.43
C THR A 82 12.69 24.42 18.81
N PHE A 83 13.47 23.35 18.60
CA PHE A 83 14.25 22.70 19.67
C PHE A 83 15.13 21.57 19.09
N MET A 84 16.44 21.81 19.03
CA MET A 84 17.50 20.85 18.73
C MET A 84 18.33 20.71 20.01
N SER A 85 18.05 19.72 20.86
CA SER A 85 19.01 19.18 21.85
C SER A 85 18.49 17.86 22.45
N ALA A 86 18.96 16.72 21.93
CA ALA A 86 19.19 15.46 22.68
C ALA A 86 19.39 14.27 21.69
N LEU A 87 20.53 14.22 21.00
CA LEU A 87 20.97 13.02 20.27
C LEU A 87 22.50 12.88 20.37
N ALA A 88 23.00 12.76 21.59
CA ALA A 88 24.40 12.46 21.86
C ALA A 88 24.52 11.40 22.98
N ALA A 89 23.92 10.22 22.80
CA ALA A 89 24.07 9.12 23.77
C ALA A 89 23.77 7.68 23.29
N VAL A 90 23.79 7.34 22.00
CA VAL A 90 23.49 5.93 21.56
C VAL A 90 24.52 5.34 20.56
N GLY A 91 25.66 6.00 20.36
CA GLY A 91 26.70 5.58 19.41
C GLY A 91 27.28 4.14 19.57
N PRO A 92 27.46 3.55 20.76
CA PRO A 92 28.27 2.31 20.84
C PRO A 92 27.52 0.98 20.64
N ARG A 93 26.18 0.93 20.50
CA ARG A 93 25.45 -0.35 20.45
C ARG A 93 25.29 -0.98 19.07
N PHE A 94 25.60 -0.28 17.99
CA PHE A 94 25.42 -0.80 16.62
C PHE A 94 26.67 -1.45 16.00
N ALA A 95 27.85 -1.34 16.62
CA ALA A 95 29.08 -1.91 16.06
C ALA A 95 29.22 -3.44 16.23
N LYS A 96 28.38 -4.09 17.05
CA LYS A 96 28.43 -5.55 17.27
C LYS A 96 27.58 -6.39 16.31
N LEU A 97 26.77 -5.77 15.45
CA LEU A 97 25.96 -6.49 14.46
C LEU A 97 26.66 -6.70 13.11
N ALA A 98 27.78 -6.02 12.87
CA ALA A 98 28.50 -6.07 11.59
C ALA A 98 29.57 -7.18 11.49
N HIS A 99 29.63 -8.13 12.44
CA HIS A 99 30.62 -9.23 12.44
C HIS A 99 30.01 -10.64 12.53
N ALA A 100 28.70 -10.79 12.30
CA ALA A 100 28.04 -12.11 12.22
C ALA A 100 27.64 -12.50 10.79
N ALA A 101 28.26 -11.90 9.77
CA ALA A 101 28.09 -12.29 8.37
C ALA A 101 29.09 -13.41 8.01
N GLY A 102 28.87 -14.60 8.57
CA GLY A 102 29.67 -15.78 8.28
C GLY A 102 29.10 -17.01 8.97
N ALA A 103 28.49 -17.88 8.20
CA ALA A 103 27.77 -19.10 8.60
C ALA A 103 26.35 -18.87 9.18
N GLY A 104 25.41 -18.45 8.33
CA GLY A 104 23.99 -18.67 8.58
C GLY A 104 23.57 -19.99 7.92
N GLU A 105 23.13 -20.96 8.72
CA GLU A 105 22.41 -22.15 8.22
C GLU A 105 21.26 -21.73 7.30
N PRO A 106 20.90 -22.54 6.29
CA PRO A 106 19.73 -22.26 5.47
C PRO A 106 18.51 -22.07 6.36
N ALA A 107 17.76 -21.00 6.13
CA ALA A 107 16.53 -20.71 6.84
C ALA A 107 15.67 -21.98 6.87
N PRO A 108 15.11 -22.37 8.03
CA PRO A 108 14.31 -23.57 8.13
C PRO A 108 13.17 -23.47 7.11
N ASN A 109 13.07 -24.51 6.29
CA ASN A 109 12.03 -24.69 5.30
C ASN A 109 10.68 -24.62 6.04
N VAL A 110 10.00 -23.47 6.00
CA VAL A 110 8.67 -23.32 6.62
C VAL A 110 7.75 -24.28 5.88
N PRO A 111 7.21 -25.32 6.53
CA PRO A 111 6.36 -26.30 5.86
C PRO A 111 5.17 -25.57 5.21
N GLY A 112 4.84 -25.99 3.99
CA GLY A 112 3.73 -25.46 3.21
C GLY A 112 2.44 -25.33 4.02
N GLY A 113 1.74 -24.20 3.80
CA GLY A 113 0.58 -23.76 4.57
C GLY A 113 -0.45 -24.85 4.82
N GLY A 114 -0.65 -25.17 6.09
CA GLY A 114 -1.60 -26.15 6.59
C GLY A 114 -2.14 -25.82 7.98
N GLY A 115 -2.01 -24.56 8.43
CA GLY A 115 -2.63 -24.10 9.67
C GLY A 115 -4.16 -24.11 9.58
N PRO A 116 -4.86 -24.08 10.73
CA PRO A 116 -6.31 -23.98 10.79
C PRO A 116 -6.91 -22.94 9.84
N ALA A 117 -8.11 -23.24 9.35
CA ALA A 117 -8.92 -22.31 8.59
C ALA A 117 -9.94 -21.63 9.52
N HIS A 118 -9.98 -20.30 9.46
CA HIS A 118 -10.90 -19.46 10.20
C HIS A 118 -11.92 -18.84 9.24
N VAL A 119 -13.10 -18.52 9.76
CA VAL A 119 -14.14 -17.82 9.01
C VAL A 119 -14.46 -16.52 9.74
N VAL A 120 -14.44 -15.41 9.02
CA VAL A 120 -14.83 -14.09 9.54
C VAL A 120 -15.97 -13.56 8.69
N ASP A 121 -17.18 -13.60 9.24
CA ASP A 121 -18.35 -13.03 8.59
C ASP A 121 -18.31 -11.50 8.65
N SER A 122 -18.74 -10.87 7.56
CA SER A 122 -19.00 -9.42 7.53
C SER A 122 -20.31 -9.11 8.22
N ASN A 123 -20.22 -8.40 9.34
CA ASN A 123 -21.35 -7.93 10.12
C ASN A 123 -21.00 -6.57 10.79
N LYS A 124 -21.90 -6.04 11.62
CA LYS A 124 -21.72 -4.74 12.26
C LYS A 124 -20.58 -4.76 13.29
N GLU A 125 -20.23 -5.93 13.80
CA GLU A 125 -19.19 -6.12 14.79
C GLU A 125 -17.81 -6.16 14.14
N THR A 126 -17.70 -6.76 12.95
CA THR A 126 -16.43 -7.01 12.23
C THR A 126 -16.08 -5.95 11.18
N VAL A 127 -17.05 -5.18 10.69
CA VAL A 127 -16.85 -4.21 9.60
C VAL A 127 -16.91 -2.76 10.09
N ARG A 128 -15.99 -1.92 9.61
CA ARG A 128 -15.95 -0.47 9.87
C ARG A 128 -15.95 0.31 8.56
N LEU A 129 -16.62 1.45 8.57
CA LEU A 129 -16.66 2.32 7.41
C LEU A 129 -15.35 3.08 7.27
N GLY A 130 -14.62 2.74 6.21
CA GLY A 130 -13.64 3.61 5.60
C GLY A 130 -12.37 3.87 6.40
N VAL A 131 -12.06 3.07 7.43
CA VAL A 131 -10.91 3.30 8.32
C VAL A 131 -10.17 2.02 8.68
N PHE A 132 -8.87 2.17 8.95
CA PHE A 132 -8.07 1.24 9.74
C PHE A 132 -8.00 1.78 11.16
N ASP A 133 -8.66 1.08 12.08
CA ASP A 133 -8.81 1.50 13.48
C ASP A 133 -8.03 0.55 14.39
N ALA A 134 -6.76 0.90 14.63
CA ALA A 134 -5.84 0.13 15.46
C ALA A 134 -6.12 0.26 16.96
N THR A 135 -7.12 1.06 17.36
CA THR A 135 -7.53 1.20 18.76
C THR A 135 -8.50 0.11 19.20
N LEU A 136 -9.11 -0.60 18.24
CA LEU A 136 -10.06 -1.67 18.50
C LEU A 136 -9.36 -2.98 18.89
N PRO A 137 -9.98 -3.78 19.77
CA PRO A 137 -9.49 -5.14 20.01
C PRO A 137 -9.58 -5.97 18.72
N PRO A 138 -8.65 -6.92 18.50
CA PRO A 138 -8.72 -7.83 17.36
C PRO A 138 -10.04 -8.62 17.35
N ILE A 139 -10.70 -8.65 16.20
CA ILE A 139 -11.92 -9.47 15.99
C ILE A 139 -11.57 -10.96 15.89
N LEU A 140 -10.32 -11.26 15.56
CA LEU A 140 -9.74 -12.60 15.49
C LEU A 140 -8.24 -12.49 15.80
N THR A 141 -7.69 -13.51 16.48
CA THR A 141 -6.24 -13.68 16.61
C THR A 141 -5.86 -15.04 16.02
N ILE A 142 -4.97 -15.03 15.03
CA ILE A 142 -4.50 -16.23 14.32
C ILE A 142 -3.03 -16.51 14.63
N ASP A 143 -2.57 -17.71 14.32
CA ASP A 143 -1.15 -18.05 14.31
C ASP A 143 -0.58 -17.98 12.87
N SER A 144 0.74 -17.89 12.75
CA SER A 144 1.40 -17.90 11.42
C SER A 144 1.14 -19.23 10.71
N GLY A 145 0.75 -19.16 9.43
CA GLY A 145 0.39 -20.33 8.62
C GLY A 145 -1.11 -20.65 8.57
N ASP A 146 -1.93 -19.96 9.36
CA ASP A 146 -3.38 -20.06 9.33
C ASP A 146 -3.98 -19.48 8.04
N SER A 147 -5.24 -19.83 7.76
CA SER A 147 -6.01 -19.28 6.64
C SER A 147 -7.28 -18.62 7.14
N ILE A 148 -7.72 -17.56 6.47
CA ILE A 148 -8.98 -16.87 6.78
C ILE A 148 -9.85 -16.85 5.53
N SER A 149 -11.13 -17.15 5.70
CA SER A 149 -12.17 -17.02 4.69
C SER A 149 -13.15 -15.91 5.08
N PHE A 150 -13.47 -15.04 4.12
CA PHE A 150 -14.45 -13.97 4.25
C PHE A 150 -15.64 -14.27 3.31
N PRO A 151 -16.66 -15.03 3.74
CA PRO A 151 -17.64 -15.63 2.83
C PRO A 151 -18.68 -14.64 2.29
N ASN A 152 -18.84 -13.48 2.93
CA ASN A 152 -19.93 -12.54 2.68
C ASN A 152 -19.47 -11.08 2.75
N THR A 153 -18.34 -10.76 2.11
CA THR A 153 -17.79 -9.40 2.07
C THR A 153 -18.83 -8.37 1.62
N TRP A 154 -18.80 -7.20 2.25
CA TRP A 154 -19.75 -6.12 1.98
C TRP A 154 -19.25 -5.21 0.86
N SER A 155 -20.16 -4.76 -0.01
CA SER A 155 -19.85 -3.68 -0.95
C SER A 155 -19.58 -2.36 -0.22
N HIS A 156 -19.18 -1.32 -0.95
CA HIS A 156 -18.92 0.01 -0.37
C HIS A 156 -20.07 0.54 0.50
N PHE A 157 -19.70 1.40 1.44
CA PHE A 157 -20.60 2.08 2.38
C PHE A 157 -21.37 1.11 3.28
N LEU A 158 -20.66 0.16 3.91
CA LEU A 158 -21.27 -0.85 4.80
C LEU A 158 -22.39 -1.64 4.11
N ASN A 159 -22.12 -2.07 2.88
CA ASN A 159 -23.05 -2.79 2.02
C ASN A 159 -24.24 -1.95 1.49
N GLU A 160 -24.25 -0.62 1.67
CA GLU A 160 -25.32 0.24 1.11
C GLU A 160 -25.21 0.39 -0.42
N MET A 161 -24.03 0.19 -1.02
CA MET A 161 -23.91 0.16 -2.47
C MET A 161 -24.51 -1.13 -3.02
N GLN A 162 -25.75 -1.11 -3.50
CA GLN A 162 -26.44 -2.27 -4.08
C GLN A 162 -26.99 -1.94 -5.47
N PRO A 163 -27.27 -2.93 -6.33
CA PRO A 163 -27.90 -2.71 -7.63
C PRO A 163 -29.16 -1.83 -7.53
N GLY A 164 -29.20 -0.79 -8.35
CA GLY A 164 -30.30 0.18 -8.38
C GLY A 164 -30.12 1.40 -7.46
N VAL A 165 -29.12 1.43 -6.58
CA VAL A 165 -28.80 2.62 -5.78
C VAL A 165 -28.25 3.72 -6.70
N PRO A 166 -28.84 4.91 -6.73
CA PRO A 166 -28.40 5.96 -7.65
C PRO A 166 -27.08 6.59 -7.18
N VAL A 167 -26.31 7.13 -8.13
CA VAL A 167 -25.03 7.82 -7.84
C VAL A 167 -25.21 8.99 -6.87
N SER A 168 -26.37 9.65 -6.86
CA SER A 168 -26.68 10.73 -5.91
C SER A 168 -26.67 10.24 -4.46
N ARG A 169 -27.18 9.04 -4.20
CA ARG A 169 -27.15 8.43 -2.87
C ARG A 169 -25.72 8.02 -2.48
N LEU A 170 -24.94 7.48 -3.41
CA LEU A 170 -23.53 7.17 -3.16
C LEU A 170 -22.71 8.43 -2.84
N ALA A 171 -22.99 9.53 -3.53
CA ALA A 171 -22.38 10.84 -3.27
C ALA A 171 -22.77 11.40 -1.89
N GLU A 172 -24.03 11.23 -1.47
CA GLU A 172 -24.50 11.58 -0.13
C GLU A 172 -23.76 10.76 0.95
N LEU A 173 -23.66 9.45 0.77
CA LEU A 173 -22.91 8.55 1.68
C LEU A 173 -21.43 8.94 1.76
N ARG A 174 -20.83 9.33 0.63
CA ARG A 174 -19.44 9.77 0.58
C ARG A 174 -19.19 11.06 1.34
N THR A 175 -20.12 12.02 1.24
CA THR A 175 -19.98 13.37 1.82
C THR A 175 -20.43 13.44 3.28
N SER A 176 -21.36 12.58 3.71
CA SER A 176 -21.79 12.46 5.12
C SER A 176 -20.74 11.84 6.05
N ASN A 177 -19.65 11.27 5.50
CA ASN A 177 -18.58 10.61 6.25
C ASN A 177 -17.21 11.27 5.95
N PRO A 178 -16.99 12.53 6.35
CA PRO A 178 -15.77 13.27 6.03
C PRO A 178 -14.52 12.56 6.58
N GLY A 179 -13.47 12.50 5.75
CA GLY A 179 -12.19 11.87 6.07
C GLY A 179 -12.19 10.33 5.97
N ARG A 180 -13.34 9.66 6.04
CA ARG A 180 -13.44 8.20 5.85
C ARG A 180 -13.45 7.85 4.36
N GLY A 181 -12.99 6.64 4.04
CA GLY A 181 -13.15 6.05 2.70
C GLY A 181 -14.53 5.43 2.47
N PRO A 182 -14.86 5.07 1.21
CA PRO A 182 -16.09 4.35 0.90
C PRO A 182 -16.01 2.86 1.28
N HIS A 183 -14.83 2.35 1.62
CA HIS A 183 -14.56 0.94 1.82
C HIS A 183 -15.26 0.37 3.06
N SER A 184 -15.76 -0.87 2.94
CA SER A 184 -16.28 -1.66 4.06
C SER A 184 -15.15 -2.52 4.60
N ILE A 185 -14.47 -2.06 5.65
CA ILE A 185 -13.24 -2.67 6.12
C ILE A 185 -13.50 -3.69 7.22
N ILE A 186 -13.10 -4.93 7.00
CA ILE A 186 -13.05 -6.02 7.97
C ILE A 186 -11.73 -5.93 8.76
N GLY A 187 -11.79 -6.00 10.09
CA GLY A 187 -10.61 -6.05 10.96
C GLY A 187 -10.82 -5.30 12.29
N PRO A 188 -9.77 -5.19 13.13
CA PRO A 188 -8.42 -5.74 12.94
C PRO A 188 -8.32 -7.25 13.22
N ILE A 189 -7.47 -7.95 12.47
CA ILE A 189 -7.11 -9.35 12.75
C ILE A 189 -5.65 -9.42 13.20
N ALA A 190 -5.40 -9.94 14.41
CA ALA A 190 -4.05 -10.03 14.95
C ALA A 190 -3.36 -11.34 14.54
N VAL A 191 -2.08 -11.27 14.23
CA VAL A 191 -1.19 -12.43 14.07
C VAL A 191 -0.35 -12.58 15.34
N ARG A 192 -0.51 -13.70 16.04
CA ARG A 192 0.19 -13.96 17.30
C ARG A 192 1.70 -13.92 17.07
N GLY A 193 2.39 -13.17 17.92
CA GLY A 193 3.85 -13.06 17.91
C GLY A 193 4.42 -12.06 16.90
N ALA A 194 3.65 -11.55 15.93
CA ALA A 194 4.15 -10.53 14.99
C ALA A 194 4.52 -9.22 15.73
N GLN A 195 5.71 -8.68 15.47
CA GLN A 195 6.24 -7.47 16.08
C GLN A 195 6.71 -6.45 15.03
N PRO A 196 6.77 -5.15 15.38
CA PRO A 196 7.36 -4.15 14.51
C PRO A 196 8.77 -4.54 14.04
N GLY A 197 8.99 -4.51 12.72
CA GLY A 197 10.22 -4.97 12.07
C GLY A 197 10.12 -6.33 11.38
N ASP A 198 9.08 -7.12 11.70
CA ASP A 198 8.76 -8.34 10.95
C ASP A 198 8.14 -8.01 9.58
N VAL A 199 7.95 -9.05 8.76
CA VAL A 199 7.21 -8.98 7.49
C VAL A 199 6.13 -10.06 7.49
N LEU A 200 4.90 -9.68 7.17
CA LEU A 200 3.85 -10.64 6.86
C LEU A 200 3.93 -11.07 5.40
N GLU A 201 3.91 -12.38 5.17
CA GLU A 201 3.62 -12.97 3.87
C GLU A 201 2.13 -13.33 3.80
N ILE A 202 1.39 -12.67 2.91
CA ILE A 202 -0.05 -12.82 2.76
C ILE A 202 -0.34 -13.45 1.40
N ARG A 203 -0.81 -14.70 1.39
CA ARG A 203 -1.10 -15.47 0.18
C ARG A 203 -2.58 -15.40 -0.18
N TYR A 204 -2.89 -14.99 -1.39
CA TYR A 204 -4.25 -14.92 -1.91
C TYR A 204 -4.66 -16.30 -2.45
N LYS A 205 -5.32 -17.10 -1.60
CA LYS A 205 -5.64 -18.50 -1.96
C LYS A 205 -6.81 -18.63 -2.93
N ARG A 206 -7.84 -17.80 -2.78
CA ARG A 206 -9.04 -17.83 -3.62
C ARG A 206 -9.75 -16.48 -3.58
N LEU A 207 -10.21 -16.03 -4.74
CA LEU A 207 -11.09 -14.86 -4.85
C LEU A 207 -12.36 -15.24 -5.59
N HIS A 208 -13.51 -15.06 -4.96
CA HIS A 208 -14.81 -15.36 -5.56
C HIS A 208 -15.70 -14.11 -5.52
N PRO A 209 -15.90 -13.42 -6.66
CA PRO A 209 -16.77 -12.26 -6.72
C PRO A 209 -18.23 -12.59 -6.39
N THR A 210 -19.02 -11.56 -6.09
CA THR A 210 -20.48 -11.63 -6.16
C THR A 210 -20.93 -11.74 -7.63
N ASN A 211 -22.21 -12.02 -7.86
CA ASN A 211 -22.77 -12.14 -9.21
C ASN A 211 -23.10 -10.78 -9.88
N TRP A 212 -22.65 -9.67 -9.30
CA TRP A 212 -22.82 -8.33 -9.85
C TRP A 212 -21.62 -7.45 -9.47
N GLY A 213 -21.34 -6.42 -10.28
CA GLY A 213 -20.35 -5.40 -9.98
C GLY A 213 -20.88 -4.01 -10.29
N ALA A 214 -20.13 -2.98 -9.90
CA ALA A 214 -20.48 -1.60 -10.21
C ALA A 214 -19.26 -0.81 -10.68
N VAL A 215 -19.48 -0.02 -11.73
CA VAL A 215 -18.53 0.98 -12.22
C VAL A 215 -19.19 2.33 -12.04
N PHE A 216 -18.53 3.24 -11.34
CA PHE A 216 -19.10 4.55 -11.08
C PHE A 216 -18.04 5.64 -11.02
N ASN A 217 -18.47 6.85 -11.30
CA ASN A 217 -17.73 8.07 -11.04
C ASN A 217 -18.62 9.00 -10.20
N ASN A 218 -18.01 9.65 -9.22
CA ASN A 218 -18.73 10.60 -8.39
C ASN A 218 -19.09 11.87 -9.18
N PRO A 219 -20.15 12.59 -8.79
CA PRO A 219 -20.42 13.93 -9.29
C PRO A 219 -19.25 14.88 -8.99
N ALA A 220 -19.05 15.89 -9.84
CA ALA A 220 -17.98 16.87 -9.67
C ALA A 220 -18.01 17.58 -8.31
N SER A 221 -19.21 17.76 -7.73
CA SER A 221 -19.41 18.37 -6.42
C SER A 221 -18.76 17.59 -5.27
N VAL A 222 -18.49 16.30 -5.45
CA VAL A 222 -17.76 15.46 -4.48
C VAL A 222 -16.25 15.69 -4.59
N GLY A 223 -15.75 16.15 -5.75
CA GLY A 223 -14.34 16.50 -5.94
C GLY A 223 -13.39 15.31 -5.95
N THR A 224 -13.82 14.16 -6.46
CA THR A 224 -12.99 12.93 -6.57
C THR A 224 -12.98 12.39 -7.99
N GLY A 225 -11.94 11.62 -8.35
CA GLY A 225 -11.73 11.11 -9.71
C GLY A 225 -10.89 12.04 -10.59
N LEU A 226 -10.45 11.53 -11.73
CA LEU A 226 -9.55 12.23 -12.65
C LEU A 226 -10.27 13.17 -13.62
N LEU A 227 -11.51 12.84 -13.99
CA LEU A 227 -12.28 13.52 -15.05
C LEU A 227 -13.58 14.18 -14.55
N PRO A 228 -13.54 14.98 -13.47
CA PRO A 228 -14.77 15.58 -12.91
C PRO A 228 -15.41 16.60 -13.85
N GLN A 229 -14.65 17.22 -14.77
CA GLN A 229 -15.19 18.20 -15.71
C GLN A 229 -15.98 17.53 -16.85
N ASP A 230 -15.50 16.38 -17.33
CA ASP A 230 -16.13 15.66 -18.43
C ASP A 230 -17.40 14.91 -17.97
N PHE A 231 -17.40 14.45 -16.71
CA PHE A 231 -18.49 13.65 -16.14
C PHE A 231 -19.10 14.31 -14.89
N ALA A 232 -19.44 15.60 -15.01
CA ALA A 232 -19.82 16.44 -13.87
C ALA A 232 -21.04 15.93 -13.06
N GLN A 233 -21.96 15.23 -13.70
CA GLN A 233 -23.18 14.74 -13.06
C GLN A 233 -22.95 13.49 -12.20
N GLY A 234 -21.83 12.78 -12.38
CA GLY A 234 -21.63 11.46 -11.80
C GLY A 234 -22.51 10.40 -12.47
N GLN A 235 -22.03 9.16 -12.51
CA GLN A 235 -22.80 8.03 -13.06
C GLN A 235 -22.46 6.77 -12.28
N VAL A 236 -23.42 5.85 -12.20
CA VAL A 236 -23.21 4.49 -11.73
C VAL A 236 -23.83 3.53 -12.71
N LYS A 237 -23.10 2.47 -13.04
CA LYS A 237 -23.59 1.36 -13.82
C LYS A 237 -23.36 0.07 -13.05
N TYR A 238 -24.45 -0.63 -12.77
CA TYR A 238 -24.43 -1.98 -12.25
C TYR A 238 -24.31 -2.96 -13.42
N VAL A 239 -23.49 -3.98 -13.25
CA VAL A 239 -23.13 -4.96 -14.27
C VAL A 239 -23.37 -6.34 -13.70
N ASP A 240 -24.21 -7.14 -14.35
CA ASP A 240 -24.37 -8.56 -14.00
C ASP A 240 -23.11 -9.33 -14.39
N LEU A 241 -22.64 -10.17 -13.48
CA LEU A 241 -21.44 -10.99 -13.68
C LEU A 241 -21.84 -12.45 -13.90
N ASP A 242 -21.49 -12.97 -15.07
CA ASP A 242 -21.50 -14.40 -15.34
C ASP A 242 -20.19 -15.01 -14.83
N LEU A 243 -20.23 -15.54 -13.61
CA LEU A 243 -19.06 -16.15 -12.97
C LEU A 243 -18.69 -17.52 -13.58
N SER A 244 -19.60 -18.15 -14.32
CA SER A 244 -19.29 -19.40 -15.01
C SER A 244 -18.45 -19.16 -16.27
N ALA A 245 -18.76 -18.08 -16.99
CA ALA A 245 -18.01 -17.63 -18.15
C ALA A 245 -16.86 -16.67 -17.80
N MET A 246 -16.79 -16.21 -16.54
CA MET A 246 -15.90 -15.14 -16.07
C MET A 246 -16.06 -13.87 -16.93
N GLN A 247 -17.30 -13.38 -17.08
CA GLN A 247 -17.63 -12.21 -17.90
C GLN A 247 -18.60 -11.25 -17.19
N GLY A 248 -18.39 -9.94 -17.36
CA GLY A 248 -19.34 -8.89 -16.98
C GLY A 248 -20.17 -8.42 -18.18
N LYS A 249 -21.49 -8.47 -18.08
CA LYS A 249 -22.44 -8.08 -19.14
C LYS A 249 -22.61 -6.57 -19.17
N PHE A 250 -21.66 -5.86 -19.79
CA PHE A 250 -21.62 -4.40 -19.78
C PHE A 250 -22.73 -3.78 -20.66
N ALA A 251 -22.97 -4.32 -21.85
CA ALA A 251 -24.07 -3.91 -22.74
C ALA A 251 -24.57 -5.12 -23.55
N PRO A 252 -25.69 -5.04 -24.30
CA PRO A 252 -26.24 -6.18 -25.04
C PRO A 252 -25.22 -6.97 -25.86
N ASP A 253 -24.27 -6.27 -26.49
CA ASP A 253 -23.23 -6.86 -27.33
C ASP A 253 -21.81 -6.66 -26.75
N ILE A 254 -21.68 -6.23 -25.49
CA ILE A 254 -20.38 -5.96 -24.85
C ILE A 254 -20.27 -6.79 -23.57
N ASN A 255 -19.43 -7.83 -23.63
CA ASN A 255 -19.02 -8.62 -22.47
C ASN A 255 -17.55 -8.34 -22.16
N ILE A 256 -17.25 -8.10 -20.88
CA ILE A 256 -15.90 -7.80 -20.40
C ILE A 256 -15.35 -9.02 -19.65
N PRO A 257 -14.19 -9.59 -20.03
CA PRO A 257 -13.56 -10.65 -19.27
C PRO A 257 -13.25 -10.21 -17.84
N LEU A 258 -13.53 -11.08 -16.87
CA LEU A 258 -13.28 -10.82 -15.45
C LEU A 258 -11.90 -11.34 -15.04
N THR A 259 -11.17 -10.50 -14.33
CA THR A 259 -9.92 -10.86 -13.65
C THR A 259 -9.99 -10.33 -12.22
N PRO A 260 -10.60 -11.08 -11.30
CA PRO A 260 -10.80 -10.63 -9.92
C PRO A 260 -9.47 -10.40 -9.20
N PHE A 261 -9.40 -9.30 -8.47
CA PHE A 261 -8.29 -8.95 -7.59
C PHE A 261 -8.84 -8.24 -6.34
N GLN A 262 -8.05 -8.20 -5.28
CA GLN A 262 -8.41 -7.48 -4.05
C GLN A 262 -7.85 -6.05 -4.08
N GLY A 263 -8.73 -5.05 -4.04
CA GLY A 263 -8.32 -3.64 -4.02
C GLY A 263 -7.73 -3.19 -2.68
N THR A 264 -8.41 -3.52 -1.57
CA THR A 264 -7.98 -3.14 -0.23
C THR A 264 -7.54 -4.32 0.64
N LEU A 265 -6.25 -4.36 0.97
CA LEU A 265 -5.69 -5.23 2.00
C LEU A 265 -4.45 -4.57 2.62
N GLY A 266 -4.40 -4.50 3.94
CA GLY A 266 -3.31 -3.86 4.66
C GLY A 266 -3.15 -4.34 6.09
N VAL A 267 -2.15 -3.81 6.75
CA VAL A 267 -1.91 -3.95 8.19
C VAL A 267 -2.13 -2.61 8.88
N ALA A 268 -2.06 -2.56 10.22
CA ALA A 268 -2.11 -1.29 10.91
C ALA A 268 -1.00 -0.35 10.40
N PRO A 269 -1.33 0.91 10.06
CA PRO A 269 -0.35 1.88 9.62
C PRO A 269 0.73 2.15 10.67
N PRO A 270 1.92 2.62 10.26
CA PRO A 270 2.86 3.20 11.22
C PRO A 270 2.20 4.37 11.97
N GLU A 271 2.57 4.53 13.24
CA GLU A 271 2.03 5.61 14.06
C GLU A 271 2.29 6.98 13.39
N GLY A 272 1.23 7.81 13.35
CA GLY A 272 1.30 9.13 12.70
C GLY A 272 1.26 9.11 11.17
N PHE A 273 1.04 7.95 10.52
CA PHE A 273 0.87 7.91 9.06
C PHE A 273 -0.33 8.75 8.59
N PHE A 274 -0.04 9.64 7.60
CA PHE A 274 -0.92 10.50 6.78
C PHE A 274 -2.23 10.96 7.46
N PRO A 275 -2.34 12.26 7.75
CA PRO A 275 -2.91 12.76 9.01
C PRO A 275 -4.08 11.89 9.47
N PRO A 276 -3.89 11.12 10.56
CA PRO A 276 -4.92 10.21 11.01
C PRO A 276 -6.17 11.02 11.40
N LEU A 277 -7.33 10.40 11.29
CA LEU A 277 -8.61 11.03 11.69
C LEU A 277 -8.62 11.30 13.19
N SER A 278 -8.03 10.38 13.95
CA SER A 278 -7.72 10.49 15.37
C SER A 278 -6.55 9.55 15.68
N GLN A 279 -5.95 9.64 16.87
CA GLN A 279 -4.86 8.74 17.26
C GLN A 279 -5.26 7.26 17.04
N GLY A 280 -4.45 6.52 16.27
CA GLY A 280 -4.69 5.11 15.93
C GLY A 280 -5.77 4.84 14.87
N VAL A 281 -6.42 5.88 14.31
CA VAL A 281 -7.49 5.75 13.31
C VAL A 281 -7.10 6.45 12.01
N THR A 282 -6.87 5.67 10.96
CA THR A 282 -6.42 6.18 9.66
C THR A 282 -7.48 5.94 8.59
N SER A 283 -7.62 6.88 7.66
CA SER A 283 -8.49 6.70 6.49
C SER A 283 -8.01 5.52 5.63
N SER A 284 -8.95 4.70 5.16
CA SER A 284 -8.65 3.60 4.23
C SER A 284 -8.40 4.04 2.79
N VAL A 285 -8.50 5.35 2.47
CA VAL A 285 -8.40 5.84 1.08
C VAL A 285 -6.98 5.85 0.54
N PRO A 286 -6.00 6.55 1.15
CA PRO A 286 -4.66 6.53 0.61
C PRO A 286 -4.00 5.19 0.94
N PRO A 287 -3.42 4.49 -0.05
CA PRO A 287 -2.47 3.44 0.26
C PRO A 287 -1.24 4.01 0.97
N GLY A 288 -0.45 3.13 1.59
CA GLY A 288 0.81 3.50 2.20
C GLY A 288 1.76 2.33 2.41
N PRO A 289 2.80 2.52 3.23
CA PRO A 289 3.75 1.46 3.58
C PRO A 289 3.12 0.25 4.30
N HIS A 290 1.86 0.38 4.72
CA HIS A 290 1.08 -0.67 5.39
C HIS A 290 0.16 -1.42 4.39
N GLY A 291 0.29 -1.16 3.09
CA GLY A 291 -0.67 -1.63 2.09
C GLY A 291 -1.89 -0.72 2.05
N GLY A 292 -3.06 -1.31 2.22
CA GLY A 292 -4.34 -0.63 2.22
C GLY A 292 -4.99 -0.64 0.84
N ASN A 293 -5.52 0.51 0.41
CA ASN A 293 -6.18 0.65 -0.89
C ASN A 293 -5.16 0.72 -2.04
N LEU A 294 -4.51 -0.40 -2.32
CA LEU A 294 -3.44 -0.53 -3.30
C LEU A 294 -3.96 -0.52 -4.74
N ASP A 295 -5.14 -1.11 -4.97
CA ASP A 295 -5.78 -1.21 -6.29
C ASP A 295 -4.87 -1.75 -7.41
N LEU A 296 -4.03 -2.75 -7.07
CA LEU A 296 -3.15 -3.43 -8.00
C LEU A 296 -3.82 -4.69 -8.55
N ARG A 297 -4.07 -4.74 -9.86
CA ARG A 297 -4.72 -5.87 -10.54
C ARG A 297 -3.97 -7.20 -10.42
N GLU A 298 -2.68 -7.14 -10.11
CA GLU A 298 -1.81 -8.29 -9.89
C GLU A 298 -2.06 -8.98 -8.55
N LEU A 299 -2.78 -8.35 -7.61
CA LEU A 299 -3.21 -8.92 -6.32
C LEU A 299 -4.42 -9.85 -6.50
N ALA A 300 -4.23 -10.86 -7.33
CA ALA A 300 -5.22 -11.86 -7.71
C ALA A 300 -4.99 -13.20 -7.01
N GLU A 301 -5.88 -14.17 -7.24
CA GLU A 301 -5.71 -15.55 -6.78
C GLU A 301 -4.34 -16.11 -7.20
N GLY A 302 -3.63 -16.73 -6.25
CA GLY A 302 -2.28 -17.27 -6.41
C GLY A 302 -1.14 -16.27 -6.13
N SER A 303 -1.45 -14.98 -6.00
CA SER A 303 -0.46 -13.94 -5.67
C SER A 303 -0.05 -13.98 -4.18
N THR A 304 1.08 -13.35 -3.88
CA THR A 304 1.58 -13.14 -2.51
C THR A 304 1.92 -11.67 -2.31
N LEU A 305 1.41 -11.06 -1.23
CA LEU A 305 1.75 -9.71 -0.80
C LEU A 305 2.63 -9.77 0.45
N TYR A 306 3.73 -9.02 0.46
CA TYR A 306 4.61 -8.86 1.61
C TYR A 306 4.40 -7.49 2.23
N LEU A 307 4.01 -7.43 3.51
CA LEU A 307 3.79 -6.17 4.23
C LEU A 307 4.66 -6.09 5.49
N PRO A 308 5.39 -4.98 5.72
CA PRO A 308 6.11 -4.78 6.97
C PRO A 308 5.12 -4.63 8.12
N VAL A 309 5.45 -5.23 9.26
CA VAL A 309 4.69 -5.09 10.50
C VAL A 309 5.10 -3.78 11.17
N TRP A 310 4.12 -2.90 11.41
CA TRP A 310 4.34 -1.60 12.04
C TRP A 310 3.88 -1.55 13.50
N GLN A 311 2.93 -2.41 13.88
CA GLN A 311 2.37 -2.48 15.21
C GLN A 311 2.31 -3.93 15.70
N PRO A 312 2.37 -4.20 17.02
CA PRO A 312 2.25 -5.55 17.55
C PRO A 312 1.00 -6.26 17.06
N GLY A 313 1.16 -7.53 16.67
CA GLY A 313 0.10 -8.33 16.07
C GLY A 313 -0.19 -8.00 14.62
N ALA A 314 0.51 -7.04 14.00
CA ALA A 314 0.30 -6.49 12.66
C ALA A 314 -1.03 -5.79 12.43
N LEU A 315 -2.15 -6.39 12.88
CA LEU A 315 -3.52 -5.94 12.73
C LEU A 315 -3.91 -5.83 11.25
N ILE A 316 -4.29 -6.96 10.66
CA ILE A 316 -4.69 -7.06 9.26
C ILE A 316 -6.10 -6.46 9.08
N TYR A 317 -6.27 -5.72 8.00
CA TYR A 317 -7.52 -5.16 7.50
C TYR A 317 -7.72 -5.51 6.03
N THR A 318 -8.96 -5.77 5.62
CA THR A 318 -9.29 -6.04 4.21
C THR A 318 -10.71 -5.56 3.88
N GLY A 319 -10.96 -5.23 2.61
CA GLY A 319 -12.27 -4.79 2.13
C GLY A 319 -12.31 -4.60 0.63
#